data_AF-A0A2V5LJQ5-F1
#
_entry.id   AF-A0A2V5LJQ5-F1
#
_cell.length_a   1.000
_cell.length_b   1.000
_cell.length_c   1.000
_cell.angle_alpha   90.00
_cell.angle_beta   90.00
_cell.angle_gamma   90.00
#
_symmetry.space_group_name_H-M   'P 1'
#
loop_
_entity.id
_entity.type
_entity.pdbx_description
1 polymer ?
#
loop_
_entity_poly.entity_id
_entity_poly.type
_entity_poly.pdbx_seq_one_letter_code
_entity_poly.pdbx_strand_id
1 'polypeptide(L)'
;TARAQANLLQQQKPDGHWCGELIVDSTLCSDYIVFMHWCGEVDAQLQRRCVRHILKRQLPDGGWNIYHGGPSEINASVKAYLALKLAGSSVDAPFMREARATILRLGGIPQMNTFSKLYLALLGQFPWKYLPAIPIEMVLLPKWAPFHIYKMSSWSRAMLLPLGIINHFKPTRVLPGDKQLHELYPLGTEQADLRLPRSEKFWTWRNFFLRLDDTLKFLQPLRIGHLRRRALEVAERWMVERIGEGSDGLAAVYPAMLNCMIALRVLGYTKKNPTYAKAEKDFAGLFLDDPEDFRLQPCLSPVWDTAITIISLAESGVAPEHPALQKAADWLIGKEVRIRGDWAVNNPYPEASGWAFEYNNVYYPDTDDTAMVLMALRLVQPRHRQSLNELFRRALGWQLSFQCDD
;
A
#
# COMPACT_ATOMS: atom_id res chain seq x y z
N THR A 1 12.63 1.80 -34.63
CA THR A 1 12.89 0.52 -33.92
C THR A 1 14.27 0.49 -33.28
N ALA A 2 15.37 0.53 -34.04
CA ALA A 2 16.74 0.40 -33.50
C ALA A 2 17.10 1.37 -32.35
N ARG A 3 16.70 2.65 -32.44
CA ARG A 3 16.92 3.64 -31.37
C ARG A 3 16.19 3.31 -30.07
N ALA A 4 14.98 2.76 -30.16
CA ALA A 4 14.19 2.37 -28.99
C ALA A 4 14.79 1.12 -28.32
N GLN A 5 15.22 0.14 -29.12
CA GLN A 5 15.93 -1.04 -28.62
C GLN A 5 17.21 -0.66 -27.88
N ALA A 6 18.04 0.19 -28.49
CA ALA A 6 19.27 0.66 -27.86
C ALA A 6 19.00 1.39 -26.53
N ASN A 7 17.96 2.23 -26.49
CA ASN A 7 17.57 2.93 -25.27
C ASN A 7 17.09 1.99 -24.15
N LEU A 8 16.28 0.97 -24.46
CA LEU A 8 15.89 -0.03 -23.47
C LEU A 8 17.10 -0.83 -22.98
N LEU A 9 17.95 -1.31 -23.89
CA LEU A 9 19.16 -2.06 -23.53
C LEU A 9 20.10 -1.26 -22.62
N GLN A 10 20.24 0.05 -22.84
CA GLN A 10 21.06 0.93 -21.99
C GLN A 10 20.50 1.12 -20.57
N GLN A 11 19.20 0.90 -20.36
CA GLN A 11 18.55 1.03 -19.06
C GLN A 11 18.62 -0.24 -18.21
N GLN A 12 19.15 -1.35 -18.76
CA GLN A 12 19.28 -2.60 -18.03
C GLN A 12 20.16 -2.41 -16.79
N LYS A 13 19.72 -2.93 -15.65
CA LYS A 13 20.50 -2.92 -14.42
C LYS A 13 21.66 -3.92 -14.48
N PRO A 14 22.72 -3.74 -13.65
CA PRO A 14 23.89 -4.62 -13.66
C PRO A 14 23.62 -6.09 -13.36
N ASP A 15 22.50 -6.46 -12.77
CA ASP A 15 22.04 -7.82 -12.49
C ASP A 15 21.05 -8.36 -13.54
N GLY A 16 20.64 -7.53 -14.50
CA GLY A 16 19.93 -7.96 -15.71
C GLY A 16 18.46 -7.56 -15.80
N HIS A 17 17.85 -7.07 -14.73
CA HIS A 17 16.45 -6.62 -14.77
C HIS A 17 16.32 -5.17 -15.26
N TRP A 18 15.07 -4.80 -15.53
CA TRP A 18 14.63 -3.43 -15.66
C TRP A 18 13.73 -3.10 -14.47
N CYS A 19 13.72 -1.83 -14.09
CA CYS A 19 12.78 -1.29 -13.12
C CYS A 19 12.63 0.19 -13.44
N GLY A 20 11.46 0.55 -13.94
CA GLY A 20 11.02 1.93 -14.05
C GLY A 20 10.65 2.46 -12.66
N GLU A 21 10.48 3.78 -12.59
CA GLU A 21 9.85 4.39 -11.44
C GLU A 21 8.33 4.27 -11.56
N LEU A 22 7.69 3.82 -10.48
CA LEU A 22 6.23 3.85 -10.36
C LEU A 22 5.79 5.19 -9.75
N ILE A 23 5.40 6.12 -10.63
CA ILE A 23 5.06 7.50 -10.27
C ILE A 23 3.66 7.57 -9.66
N VAL A 24 3.54 8.28 -8.53
CA VAL A 24 2.28 8.61 -7.87
C VAL A 24 2.19 10.09 -7.50
N ASP A 25 1.08 10.46 -6.89
CA ASP A 25 0.81 11.79 -6.36
C ASP A 25 1.58 12.12 -5.05
N SER A 26 1.28 13.28 -4.48
CA SER A 26 1.94 13.80 -3.27
C SER A 26 1.53 13.13 -1.95
N THR A 27 0.54 12.23 -1.97
CA THR A 27 -0.07 11.68 -0.75
C THR A 27 0.89 10.78 0.02
N LEU A 28 1.79 10.05 -0.64
CA LEU A 28 2.73 9.17 0.06
C LEU A 28 3.75 9.96 0.90
N CYS A 29 4.26 11.08 0.38
CA CYS A 29 5.09 12.02 1.14
C CYS A 29 4.29 12.64 2.30
N SER A 30 3.01 12.95 2.06
CA SER A 30 2.13 13.55 3.06
C SER A 30 1.85 12.59 4.23
N ASP A 31 1.46 11.36 3.92
CA ASP A 31 1.18 10.30 4.91
C ASP A 31 2.45 9.94 5.70
N TYR A 32 3.63 9.98 5.07
CA TYR A 32 4.88 9.71 5.76
C TYR A 32 5.30 10.83 6.73
N ILE A 33 5.04 12.10 6.39
CA ILE A 33 5.18 13.20 7.37
C ILE A 33 4.23 12.99 8.54
N VAL A 34 2.96 12.65 8.28
CA VAL A 34 1.98 12.34 9.32
C VAL A 34 2.47 11.22 10.23
N PHE A 35 3.04 10.15 9.65
CA PHE A 35 3.63 9.04 10.40
C PHE A 35 4.81 9.48 11.29
N MET A 36 5.76 10.27 10.78
CA MET A 36 6.89 10.76 11.59
C MET A 36 6.43 11.59 12.79
N HIS A 37 5.45 12.49 12.58
CA HIS A 37 4.86 13.31 13.66
C HIS A 37 4.05 12.45 14.64
N TRP A 38 3.29 11.48 14.14
CA TRP A 38 2.58 10.53 14.99
C TRP A 38 3.55 9.67 15.80
N CYS A 39 4.71 9.27 15.27
CA CYS A 39 5.74 8.56 16.04
C CYS A 39 6.42 9.47 17.08
N GLY A 40 6.43 10.78 16.86
CA GLY A 40 7.21 11.75 17.63
C GLY A 40 8.70 11.71 17.29
N GLU A 41 9.04 11.17 16.13
CA GLU A 41 10.41 10.91 15.66
C GLU A 41 10.56 11.53 14.27
N VAL A 42 10.72 12.85 14.21
CA VAL A 42 10.77 13.61 12.96
C VAL A 42 12.21 13.75 12.47
N ASP A 43 12.51 13.17 11.30
CA ASP A 43 13.71 13.50 10.55
C ASP A 43 13.49 14.82 9.80
N ALA A 44 14.17 15.88 10.25
CA ALA A 44 14.01 17.22 9.70
C ALA A 44 14.49 17.33 8.24
N GLN A 45 15.53 16.58 7.84
CA GLN A 45 16.03 16.61 6.47
C GLN A 45 15.04 15.90 5.54
N LEU A 46 14.60 14.72 5.92
CA LEU A 46 13.62 13.94 5.16
C LEU A 46 12.28 14.66 5.05
N GLN A 47 11.81 15.27 6.14
CA GLN A 47 10.61 16.10 6.13
C GLN A 47 10.73 17.28 5.15
N ARG A 48 11.86 18.03 5.17
CA ARG A 48 12.06 19.15 4.24
C ARG A 48 11.98 18.70 2.78
N ARG A 49 12.50 17.52 2.48
CA ARG A 49 12.47 16.93 1.13
C ARG A 49 11.05 16.52 0.73
N CYS A 50 10.30 15.86 1.62
CA CYS A 50 8.88 15.56 1.42
C CYS A 50 8.04 16.84 1.22
N VAL A 51 8.30 17.90 1.99
CA VAL A 51 7.63 19.20 1.84
C VAL A 51 7.89 19.80 0.47
N ARG A 52 9.14 19.80 -0.01
CA ARG A 52 9.47 20.28 -1.36
C ARG A 52 8.68 19.52 -2.44
N HIS A 53 8.60 18.20 -2.31
CA HIS A 53 7.82 17.35 -3.21
C HIS A 53 6.33 17.70 -3.24
N ILE A 54 5.73 17.89 -2.06
CA ILE A 54 4.32 18.26 -1.91
C ILE A 54 4.06 19.63 -2.54
N LEU A 55 4.88 20.64 -2.23
CA LEU A 55 4.72 22.00 -2.76
C LEU A 55 4.85 22.05 -4.29
N LYS A 56 5.78 21.28 -4.88
CA LYS A 56 5.98 21.19 -6.33
C LYS A 56 4.73 20.70 -7.08
N ARG A 57 3.85 19.96 -6.39
CA ARG A 57 2.65 19.34 -6.97
C ARG A 57 1.35 20.08 -6.63
N GLN A 58 1.43 21.23 -5.97
CA GLN A 58 0.25 22.05 -5.72
C GLN A 58 -0.29 22.59 -7.04
N LEU A 59 -1.60 22.50 -7.24
CA LEU A 59 -2.29 22.99 -8.43
C LEU A 59 -2.54 24.50 -8.35
N PRO A 60 -2.83 25.16 -9.49
CA PRO A 60 -3.11 26.60 -9.51
C PRO A 60 -4.31 27.05 -8.67
N ASP A 61 -5.25 26.14 -8.36
CA ASP A 61 -6.37 26.43 -7.45
C ASP A 61 -6.02 26.17 -5.98
N GLY A 62 -4.77 25.82 -5.68
CA GLY A 62 -4.25 25.57 -4.35
C GLY A 62 -4.41 24.14 -3.83
N GLY A 63 -5.14 23.26 -4.52
CA GLY A 63 -5.29 21.86 -4.08
C GLY A 63 -4.27 20.89 -4.70
N TRP A 64 -4.52 19.59 -4.55
CA TRP A 64 -3.67 18.50 -5.07
C TRP A 64 -4.53 17.42 -5.73
N ASN A 65 -4.01 16.80 -6.79
CA ASN A 65 -4.66 15.71 -7.52
C ASN A 65 -4.05 14.34 -7.16
N ILE A 66 -4.72 13.28 -7.64
CA ILE A 66 -4.28 11.87 -7.48
C ILE A 66 -3.82 11.22 -8.79
N TYR A 67 -3.82 11.98 -9.89
CA TYR A 67 -3.28 11.55 -11.19
C TYR A 67 -2.83 12.77 -11.99
N HIS A 68 -1.90 12.56 -12.93
CA HIS A 68 -1.33 13.63 -13.73
C HIS A 68 -2.40 14.40 -14.53
N GLY A 69 -2.43 15.73 -14.37
CA GLY A 69 -3.41 16.59 -15.04
C GLY A 69 -4.84 16.50 -14.47
N GLY A 70 -5.05 15.78 -13.37
CA GLY A 70 -6.34 15.70 -12.70
C GLY A 70 -6.71 16.96 -11.90
N PRO A 71 -7.98 17.13 -11.51
CA PRO A 71 -8.43 18.22 -10.65
C PRO A 71 -8.02 18.00 -9.19
N SER A 72 -8.11 19.06 -8.39
CA SER A 72 -7.97 18.98 -6.94
C SER A 72 -8.95 17.96 -6.34
N GLU A 73 -8.40 17.04 -5.54
CA GLU A 73 -9.10 15.95 -4.87
C GLU A 73 -9.02 16.16 -3.36
N ILE A 74 -10.12 15.88 -2.65
CA ILE A 74 -10.29 16.26 -1.23
C ILE A 74 -9.29 15.54 -0.31
N ASN A 75 -9.05 14.25 -0.50
CA ASN A 75 -8.14 13.48 0.34
C ASN A 75 -6.70 13.92 0.12
N ALA A 76 -6.26 14.06 -1.12
CA ALA A 76 -4.93 14.54 -1.45
C ALA A 76 -4.68 15.93 -0.89
N SER A 77 -5.66 16.84 -1.05
CA SER A 77 -5.53 18.22 -0.61
C SER A 77 -5.45 18.34 0.92
N VAL A 78 -6.29 17.63 1.67
CA VAL A 78 -6.22 17.66 3.15
C VAL A 78 -4.93 17.01 3.66
N LYS A 79 -4.50 15.89 3.07
CA LYS A 79 -3.24 15.23 3.45
C LYS A 79 -2.04 16.17 3.25
N ALA A 80 -1.95 16.80 2.08
CA ALA A 80 -0.90 17.77 1.77
C ALA A 80 -0.93 18.96 2.74
N TYR A 81 -2.10 19.56 2.97
CA TYR A 81 -2.26 20.67 3.91
C TYR A 81 -1.79 20.30 5.33
N LEU A 82 -2.25 19.16 5.85
CA LEU A 82 -1.84 18.69 7.17
C LEU A 82 -0.33 18.47 7.24
N ALA A 83 0.26 17.82 6.24
CA ALA A 83 1.70 17.57 6.20
C ALA A 83 2.51 18.88 6.21
N LEU A 84 2.10 19.87 5.41
CA LEU A 84 2.74 21.19 5.36
C LEU A 84 2.60 21.93 6.70
N LYS A 85 1.42 21.88 7.31
CA LYS A 85 1.16 22.48 8.63
C LYS A 85 1.99 21.83 9.73
N LEU A 86 2.05 20.50 9.77
CA LEU A 86 2.91 19.74 10.71
C LEU A 86 4.39 20.13 10.56
N ALA A 87 4.83 20.34 9.32
CA ALA A 87 6.18 20.75 8.98
C ALA A 87 6.48 22.24 9.26
N GLY A 88 5.51 23.02 9.73
CA GLY A 88 5.70 24.40 10.18
C GLY A 88 5.29 25.47 9.17
N SER A 89 4.60 25.12 8.08
CA SER A 89 4.04 26.13 7.17
C SER A 89 2.92 26.92 7.86
N SER A 90 3.00 28.25 7.81
CA SER A 90 1.97 29.13 8.36
C SER A 90 0.66 29.00 7.58
N VAL A 91 -0.46 28.88 8.29
CA VAL A 91 -1.81 28.83 7.71
C VAL A 91 -2.22 30.12 6.97
N ASP A 92 -1.47 31.21 7.18
CA ASP A 92 -1.68 32.50 6.53
C ASP A 92 -0.80 32.70 5.29
N ALA A 93 0.13 31.78 5.02
CA ALA A 93 0.90 31.81 3.79
C ALA A 93 -0.04 31.73 2.57
N PRO A 94 0.21 32.48 1.48
CA PRO A 94 -0.70 32.54 0.33
C PRO A 94 -1.11 31.15 -0.19
N PHE A 95 -0.14 30.26 -0.38
CA PHE A 95 -0.37 28.90 -0.87
C PHE A 95 -1.19 28.03 0.11
N MET A 96 -1.07 28.25 1.43
CA MET A 96 -1.89 27.56 2.44
C MET A 96 -3.32 28.12 2.47
N ARG A 97 -3.50 29.43 2.25
CA ARG A 97 -4.83 30.05 2.17
C ARG A 97 -5.61 29.55 0.97
N GLU A 98 -4.96 29.43 -0.19
CA GLU A 98 -5.54 28.86 -1.41
C GLU A 98 -5.91 27.39 -1.20
N ALA A 99 -5.00 26.60 -0.63
CA ALA A 99 -5.27 25.21 -0.27
C ALA A 99 -6.49 25.08 0.64
N ARG A 100 -6.58 25.88 1.71
CA ARG A 100 -7.73 25.90 2.61
C ARG A 100 -9.03 26.26 1.88
N ALA A 101 -9.01 27.28 1.03
CA ALA A 101 -10.18 27.70 0.26
C ALA A 101 -10.68 26.57 -0.68
N THR A 102 -9.75 25.89 -1.37
CA THR A 102 -10.10 24.75 -2.23
C THR A 102 -10.59 23.54 -1.43
N ILE A 103 -9.97 23.20 -0.30
CA ILE A 103 -10.45 22.14 0.59
C ILE A 103 -11.88 22.41 1.06
N LEU A 104 -12.19 23.65 1.47
CA LEU A 104 -13.54 24.02 1.90
C LEU A 104 -14.55 24.00 0.74
N ARG A 105 -14.16 24.41 -0.47
CA ARG A 105 -14.98 24.28 -1.69
C ARG A 105 -15.30 22.82 -2.01
N LEU A 106 -14.37 21.90 -1.71
CA LEU A 106 -14.55 20.45 -1.84
C LEU A 106 -15.32 19.82 -0.65
N GLY A 107 -15.78 20.63 0.32
CA GLY A 107 -16.59 20.20 1.46
C GLY A 107 -15.80 19.78 2.71
N GLY A 108 -14.49 20.01 2.72
CA GLY A 108 -13.63 19.85 3.89
C GLY A 108 -13.46 18.41 4.39
N ILE A 109 -12.94 18.26 5.61
CA ILE A 109 -12.68 16.96 6.24
C ILE A 109 -13.89 16.01 6.22
N PRO A 110 -15.15 16.47 6.40
CA PRO A 110 -16.33 15.59 6.31
C PRO A 110 -16.45 14.82 4.98
N GLN A 111 -15.94 15.36 3.86
CA GLN A 111 -15.99 14.72 2.53
C GLN A 111 -14.81 13.78 2.25
N MET A 112 -13.82 13.69 3.14
CA MET A 112 -12.73 12.73 2.99
C MET A 112 -13.23 11.28 3.07
N ASN A 113 -12.51 10.37 2.40
CA ASN A 113 -12.76 8.95 2.51
C ASN A 113 -12.37 8.43 3.91
N THR A 114 -12.87 7.25 4.25
CA THR A 114 -12.65 6.62 5.56
C THR A 114 -11.17 6.36 5.86
N PHE A 115 -10.41 5.90 4.86
CA PHE A 115 -9.00 5.54 5.04
C PHE A 115 -8.18 6.78 5.46
N SER A 116 -8.35 7.90 4.78
CA SER A 116 -7.66 9.15 5.10
C SER A 116 -8.10 9.71 6.46
N LYS A 117 -9.39 9.60 6.82
CA LYS A 117 -9.90 10.00 8.14
C LYS A 117 -9.29 9.17 9.29
N LEU A 118 -8.86 7.93 9.03
CA LEU A 118 -8.16 7.11 10.03
C LEU A 118 -6.82 7.74 10.43
N TYR A 119 -6.05 8.25 9.46
CA TYR A 119 -4.80 8.97 9.73
C TYR A 119 -5.04 10.28 10.49
N LEU A 120 -6.14 10.98 10.21
CA LEU A 120 -6.55 12.13 11.01
C LEU A 120 -6.87 11.73 12.46
N ALA A 121 -7.51 10.58 12.69
CA ALA A 121 -7.83 10.10 14.02
C ALA A 121 -6.58 9.70 14.83
N LEU A 122 -5.51 9.22 14.18
CA LEU A 122 -4.21 9.00 14.81
C LEU A 122 -3.63 10.28 15.43
N LEU A 123 -3.90 11.44 14.84
CA LEU A 123 -3.49 12.76 15.34
C LEU A 123 -4.61 13.54 16.05
N GLY A 124 -5.71 12.86 16.41
CA GLY A 124 -6.84 13.45 17.13
C GLY A 124 -7.63 14.48 16.32
N GLN A 125 -7.42 14.55 15.00
CA GLN A 125 -8.08 15.50 14.09
C GLN A 125 -9.41 14.99 13.54
N PHE A 126 -9.76 13.72 13.78
CA PHE A 126 -11.06 13.15 13.45
C PHE A 126 -11.52 12.16 14.54
N PRO A 127 -12.80 12.16 14.97
CA PRO A 127 -13.25 11.27 16.04
C PRO A 127 -13.37 9.81 15.61
N TRP A 128 -12.74 8.88 16.34
CA TRP A 128 -12.83 7.43 16.09
C TRP A 128 -14.25 6.88 16.03
N LYS A 129 -15.21 7.49 16.75
CA LYS A 129 -16.61 7.03 16.77
C LYS A 129 -17.28 7.09 15.39
N TYR A 130 -16.80 7.94 14.49
CA TYR A 130 -17.31 8.10 13.13
C TYR A 130 -16.58 7.26 12.09
N LEU A 131 -15.45 6.64 12.46
CA LEU A 131 -14.76 5.67 11.60
C LEU A 131 -15.44 4.31 11.71
N PRO A 132 -15.48 3.51 10.63
CA PRO A 132 -15.93 2.12 10.70
C PRO A 132 -15.09 1.30 11.68
N ALA A 133 -15.76 0.38 12.37
CA ALA A 133 -15.10 -0.64 13.15
C ALA A 133 -14.37 -1.62 12.22
N ILE A 134 -13.13 -1.95 12.56
CA ILE A 134 -12.36 -3.00 11.90
C ILE A 134 -12.09 -4.07 12.96
N PRO A 135 -13.03 -5.02 13.17
CA PRO A 135 -12.92 -5.99 14.25
C PRO A 135 -11.78 -6.96 13.97
N ILE A 136 -10.76 -6.94 14.83
CA ILE A 136 -9.60 -7.83 14.68
C ILE A 136 -9.99 -9.31 14.85
N GLU A 137 -11.11 -9.58 15.53
CA GLU A 137 -11.67 -10.91 15.73
C GLU A 137 -12.03 -11.64 14.42
N MET A 138 -12.09 -10.94 13.28
CA MET A 138 -12.29 -11.57 11.95
C MET A 138 -11.22 -12.62 11.63
N VAL A 139 -10.00 -12.50 12.18
CA VAL A 139 -8.92 -13.47 12.00
C VAL A 139 -9.21 -14.83 12.65
N LEU A 140 -10.14 -14.87 13.61
CA LEU A 140 -10.54 -16.09 14.32
C LEU A 140 -11.80 -16.74 13.73
N LEU A 141 -12.44 -16.09 12.77
CA LEU A 141 -13.63 -16.65 12.15
C LEU A 141 -13.30 -17.98 11.46
N PRO A 142 -14.23 -18.93 11.41
CA PRO A 142 -14.03 -20.13 10.61
C PRO A 142 -14.01 -19.77 9.12
N LYS A 143 -13.27 -20.55 8.32
CA LYS A 143 -13.09 -20.29 6.87
C LYS A 143 -14.41 -20.16 6.08
N TRP A 144 -15.47 -20.83 6.52
CA TRP A 144 -16.79 -20.76 5.87
C TRP A 144 -17.49 -19.41 6.06
N ALA A 145 -17.13 -18.62 7.08
CA ALA A 145 -17.78 -17.35 7.39
C ALA A 145 -17.57 -16.32 6.26
N PRO A 146 -18.59 -15.49 5.92
CA PRO A 146 -18.52 -14.55 4.81
C PRO A 146 -17.48 -13.44 4.97
N PHE A 147 -17.10 -13.10 6.20
CA PHE A 147 -16.13 -12.03 6.51
C PHE A 147 -14.78 -12.57 6.98
N HIS A 148 -14.48 -13.84 6.72
CA HIS A 148 -13.17 -14.41 7.02
C HIS A 148 -12.10 -13.73 6.15
N ILE A 149 -10.92 -13.45 6.72
CA ILE A 149 -9.87 -12.64 6.09
C ILE A 149 -9.35 -13.24 4.76
N TYR A 150 -9.47 -14.56 4.58
CA TYR A 150 -9.06 -15.22 3.34
C TYR A 150 -10.13 -15.20 2.24
N LYS A 151 -11.31 -14.63 2.50
CA LYS A 151 -12.28 -14.26 1.46
C LYS A 151 -12.07 -12.86 0.90
N MET A 152 -11.16 -12.08 1.51
CA MET A 152 -10.73 -10.78 1.01
C MET A 152 -9.56 -10.95 0.03
N SER A 153 -9.42 -10.03 -0.91
CA SER A 153 -8.23 -9.97 -1.78
C SER A 153 -6.96 -9.82 -0.94
N SER A 154 -5.84 -10.33 -1.46
CA SER A 154 -4.52 -10.32 -0.79
C SER A 154 -4.14 -8.92 -0.29
N TRP A 155 -4.23 -7.92 -1.17
CA TRP A 155 -3.96 -6.52 -0.85
C TRP A 155 -4.87 -5.97 0.25
N SER A 156 -6.19 -6.24 0.18
CA SER A 156 -7.13 -5.80 1.21
C SER A 156 -6.83 -6.45 2.55
N ARG A 157 -6.50 -7.75 2.57
CA ARG A 157 -6.12 -8.47 3.79
C ARG A 157 -4.86 -7.87 4.42
N ALA A 158 -3.82 -7.62 3.62
CA ALA A 158 -2.56 -7.03 4.07
C ALA A 158 -2.72 -5.62 4.66
N MET A 159 -3.65 -4.82 4.14
CA MET A 159 -3.97 -3.51 4.73
C MET A 159 -4.86 -3.60 5.97
N LEU A 160 -5.90 -4.44 5.95
CA LEU A 160 -6.93 -4.43 6.99
C LEU A 160 -6.47 -5.05 8.30
N LEU A 161 -5.56 -6.04 8.28
CA LEU A 161 -5.04 -6.64 9.51
C LEU A 161 -4.31 -5.64 10.42
N PRO A 162 -3.29 -4.90 9.95
CA PRO A 162 -2.65 -3.87 10.77
C PRO A 162 -3.65 -2.76 11.15
N LEU A 163 -4.56 -2.38 10.26
CA LEU A 163 -5.62 -1.42 10.58
C LEU A 163 -6.58 -1.92 11.67
N GLY A 164 -6.85 -3.21 11.76
CA GLY A 164 -7.66 -3.80 12.83
C GLY A 164 -6.98 -3.70 14.20
N ILE A 165 -5.66 -3.89 14.25
CA ILE A 165 -4.84 -3.65 15.45
C ILE A 165 -4.90 -2.16 15.82
N ILE A 166 -4.71 -1.26 14.86
CA ILE A 166 -4.79 0.19 15.07
C ILE A 166 -6.18 0.61 15.55
N ASN A 167 -7.26 0.07 14.96
CA ASN A 167 -8.64 0.35 15.35
C ASN A 167 -8.97 -0.17 16.75
N HIS A 168 -8.34 -1.26 17.18
CA HIS A 168 -8.47 -1.79 18.53
C HIS A 168 -7.89 -0.83 19.58
N PHE A 169 -6.64 -0.41 19.40
CA PHE A 169 -5.92 0.41 20.39
C PHE A 169 -6.24 1.90 20.29
N LYS A 170 -6.66 2.39 19.11
CA LYS A 170 -6.96 3.81 18.83
C LYS A 170 -5.85 4.74 19.33
N PRO A 171 -4.60 4.57 18.85
CA PRO A 171 -3.40 5.19 19.43
C PRO A 171 -3.29 6.69 19.07
N THR A 172 -4.24 7.49 19.55
CA THR A 172 -4.31 8.92 19.25
C THR A 172 -3.24 9.70 19.99
N ARG A 173 -2.56 10.58 19.26
CA ARG A 173 -1.73 11.66 19.82
C ARG A 173 -2.41 13.00 19.57
N VAL A 174 -2.54 13.82 20.60
CA VAL A 174 -3.17 15.14 20.50
C VAL A 174 -2.15 16.12 19.94
N LEU A 175 -2.49 16.79 18.84
CA LEU A 175 -1.66 17.86 18.28
C LEU A 175 -1.75 19.14 19.14
N PRO A 176 -0.65 19.91 19.23
CA PRO A 176 -0.68 21.28 19.73
C PRO A 176 -1.73 22.14 19.02
N GLY A 177 -2.26 23.16 19.71
CA GLY A 177 -3.37 23.99 19.21
C GLY A 177 -3.11 24.64 17.84
N ASP A 178 -1.90 25.11 17.61
CA ASP A 178 -1.44 25.72 16.35
C ASP A 178 -1.36 24.71 15.19
N LYS A 179 -1.38 23.40 15.47
CA LYS A 179 -1.30 22.31 14.49
C LYS A 179 -2.64 21.58 14.25
N GLN A 180 -3.71 21.96 14.93
CA GLN A 180 -5.04 21.35 14.73
C GLN A 180 -5.67 21.79 13.40
N LEU A 181 -6.62 21.05 12.84
CA LEU A 181 -7.20 21.29 11.52
C LEU A 181 -8.62 21.89 11.57
N HIS A 182 -8.94 22.67 12.60
CA HIS A 182 -10.28 23.26 12.76
C HIS A 182 -10.72 24.08 11.54
N GLU A 183 -9.79 24.76 10.89
CA GLU A 183 -10.03 25.60 9.72
C GLU A 183 -10.39 24.82 8.44
N LEU A 184 -10.28 23.48 8.44
CA LEU A 184 -10.65 22.61 7.33
C LEU A 184 -12.03 21.96 7.51
N TYR A 185 -12.72 22.26 8.61
CA TYR A 185 -14.10 21.91 8.83
C TYR A 185 -15.00 23.04 8.32
N PRO A 186 -16.00 22.75 7.45
CA PRO A 186 -16.97 23.76 7.05
C PRO A 186 -17.73 24.33 8.25
N LEU A 187 -18.10 25.61 8.17
CA LEU A 187 -18.91 26.27 9.20
C LEU A 187 -20.22 25.51 9.44
N GLY A 188 -20.61 25.32 10.70
CA GLY A 188 -21.82 24.58 11.09
C GLY A 188 -21.59 23.08 11.28
N THR A 189 -20.36 22.58 11.15
CA THR A 189 -20.04 21.16 11.39
C THR A 189 -19.62 20.85 12.83
N GLU A 190 -19.53 21.85 13.71
CA GLU A 190 -19.03 21.74 15.09
C GLU A 190 -19.86 20.78 15.95
N GLN A 191 -21.17 20.69 15.68
CA GLN A 191 -22.11 19.77 16.35
C GLN A 191 -22.67 18.71 15.40
N ALA A 192 -22.17 18.63 14.16
CA ALA A 192 -22.72 17.73 13.16
C ALA A 192 -22.42 16.26 13.48
N ASP A 193 -23.38 15.40 13.15
CA ASP A 193 -23.16 13.96 13.11
C ASP A 193 -22.38 13.60 11.83
N LEU A 194 -21.08 13.32 11.97
CA LEU A 194 -20.19 13.00 10.85
C LEU A 194 -20.28 11.52 10.43
N ARG A 195 -21.31 10.79 10.88
CA ARG A 195 -21.60 9.44 10.38
C ARG A 195 -21.88 9.48 8.88
N LEU A 196 -21.53 8.38 8.20
CA LEU A 196 -21.93 8.20 6.81
C LEU A 196 -23.46 8.21 6.71
N PRO A 197 -24.04 9.01 5.80
CA PRO A 197 -25.49 9.08 5.69
C PRO A 197 -26.05 7.72 5.26
N ARG A 198 -27.21 7.36 5.79
CA ARG A 198 -27.95 6.18 5.34
C ARG A 198 -28.67 6.49 4.03
N SER A 199 -28.86 5.49 3.17
CA SER A 199 -29.76 5.62 2.02
C SER A 199 -31.19 5.83 2.50
N GLU A 200 -31.99 6.56 1.72
CA GLU A 200 -33.41 6.80 1.99
C GLU A 200 -34.21 5.49 2.09
N LYS A 201 -33.90 4.51 1.23
CA LYS A 201 -34.50 3.17 1.27
C LYS A 201 -34.03 2.41 2.51
N PHE A 202 -34.98 1.87 3.28
CA PHE A 202 -34.67 1.16 4.53
C PHE A 202 -33.71 -0.03 4.35
N TRP A 203 -33.92 -0.84 3.32
CA TRP A 203 -33.08 -1.97 2.94
C TRP A 203 -32.22 -1.64 1.72
N THR A 204 -30.93 -1.40 1.97
CA THR A 204 -29.87 -1.36 0.97
C THR A 204 -28.64 -2.05 1.55
N TRP A 205 -27.74 -2.56 0.71
CA TRP A 205 -26.45 -3.08 1.19
C TRP A 205 -25.70 -2.04 2.03
N ARG A 206 -25.73 -0.77 1.61
CA ARG A 206 -25.19 0.36 2.40
C ARG A 206 -25.79 0.40 3.81
N ASN A 207 -27.12 0.42 3.93
CA ASN A 207 -27.76 0.51 5.24
C ASN A 207 -27.58 -0.76 6.08
N PHE A 208 -27.47 -1.93 5.46
CA PHE A 208 -27.10 -3.17 6.14
C PHE A 208 -25.70 -3.06 6.76
N PHE A 209 -24.69 -2.69 5.97
CA PHE A 209 -23.32 -2.55 6.48
C PHE A 209 -23.16 -1.43 7.51
N LEU A 210 -23.88 -0.31 7.35
CA LEU A 210 -23.89 0.76 8.37
C LEU A 210 -24.51 0.30 9.69
N ARG A 211 -25.60 -0.48 9.66
CA ARG A 211 -26.19 -1.07 10.87
C ARG A 211 -25.28 -2.13 11.50
N LEU A 212 -24.59 -2.93 10.68
CA LEU A 212 -23.60 -3.89 11.16
C LEU A 212 -22.46 -3.15 11.88
N ASP A 213 -21.94 -2.06 11.29
CA ASP A 213 -20.93 -1.20 11.91
C ASP A 213 -21.41 -0.62 13.25
N ASP A 214 -22.62 -0.06 13.29
CA ASP A 214 -23.22 0.46 14.54
C ASP A 214 -23.34 -0.64 15.61
N THR A 215 -23.73 -1.85 15.21
CA THR A 215 -23.84 -3.00 16.10
C THR A 215 -22.47 -3.42 16.63
N LEU A 216 -21.45 -3.52 15.77
CA LEU A 216 -20.09 -3.85 16.17
C LEU A 216 -19.54 -2.82 17.16
N LYS A 217 -19.77 -1.53 16.91
CA LYS A 217 -19.39 -0.43 17.82
C LYS A 217 -20.12 -0.52 19.17
N PHE A 218 -21.40 -0.85 19.16
CA PHE A 218 -22.19 -1.05 20.37
C PHE A 218 -21.71 -2.27 21.19
N LEU A 219 -21.30 -3.34 20.51
CA LEU A 219 -20.79 -4.55 21.15
C LEU A 219 -19.30 -4.44 21.56
N GLN A 220 -18.54 -3.48 21.00
CA GLN A 220 -17.10 -3.29 21.26
C GLN A 220 -16.75 -3.21 22.78
N PRO A 221 -17.53 -2.51 23.63
CA PRO A 221 -17.31 -2.42 25.07
C PRO A 221 -17.58 -3.71 25.86
N LEU A 222 -18.27 -4.71 25.30
CA LEU A 222 -18.61 -5.96 25.99
C LEU A 222 -17.38 -6.85 26.27
N ARG A 223 -16.17 -6.42 25.87
CA ARG A 223 -14.86 -6.94 26.31
C ARG A 223 -14.83 -8.47 26.52
N ILE A 224 -15.11 -9.26 25.48
CA ILE A 224 -14.75 -10.70 25.49
C ILE A 224 -13.22 -10.78 25.38
N GLY A 225 -12.54 -10.44 26.47
CA GLY A 225 -11.11 -10.09 26.48
C GLY A 225 -10.21 -11.21 25.99
N HIS A 226 -10.58 -12.46 26.25
CA HIS A 226 -9.81 -13.63 25.81
C HIS A 226 -9.82 -13.80 24.29
N LEU A 227 -10.98 -13.68 23.63
CA LEU A 227 -11.07 -13.77 22.17
C LEU A 227 -10.30 -12.64 21.51
N ARG A 228 -10.41 -11.42 22.04
CA ARG A 228 -9.72 -10.25 21.50
C ARG A 228 -8.21 -10.35 21.63
N ARG A 229 -7.72 -10.79 22.79
CA ARG A 229 -6.28 -11.03 22.99
C ARG A 229 -5.76 -12.09 22.02
N ARG A 230 -6.46 -13.22 21.89
CA ARG A 230 -6.12 -14.27 20.93
C ARG A 230 -6.13 -13.74 19.48
N ALA A 231 -7.10 -12.90 19.13
CA ALA A 231 -7.18 -12.31 17.79
C ALA A 231 -5.98 -11.38 17.52
N LEU A 232 -5.57 -10.58 18.50
CA LEU A 232 -4.36 -9.74 18.39
C LEU A 232 -3.11 -10.58 18.22
N GLU A 233 -2.92 -11.64 19.02
CA GLU A 233 -1.77 -12.56 18.91
C GLU A 233 -1.72 -13.26 17.54
N VAL A 234 -2.88 -13.65 17.01
CA VAL A 234 -2.98 -14.25 15.66
C VAL A 234 -2.63 -13.22 14.58
N ALA A 235 -3.17 -11.99 14.68
CA ALA A 235 -2.90 -10.94 13.71
C ALA A 235 -1.44 -10.46 13.73
N GLU A 236 -0.86 -10.30 14.91
CA GLU A 236 0.55 -9.96 15.11
C GLU A 236 1.46 -11.02 14.47
N ARG A 237 1.26 -12.30 14.81
CA ARG A 237 2.03 -13.40 14.22
C ARG A 237 1.87 -13.46 12.70
N TRP A 238 0.64 -13.28 12.20
CA TRP A 238 0.38 -13.25 10.76
C TRP A 238 1.19 -12.15 10.07
N MET A 239 1.23 -10.94 10.64
CA MET A 239 2.00 -9.82 10.12
C MET A 239 3.51 -10.09 10.19
N VAL A 240 4.03 -10.51 11.34
CA VAL A 240 5.47 -10.75 11.57
C VAL A 240 6.01 -11.83 10.63
N GLU A 241 5.24 -12.90 10.41
CA GLU A 241 5.58 -13.97 9.46
C GLU A 241 5.72 -13.42 8.02
N ARG A 242 4.81 -12.52 7.61
CA ARG A 242 4.72 -12.02 6.23
C ARG A 242 5.66 -10.87 5.91
N ILE A 243 6.16 -10.18 6.93
CA ILE A 243 7.30 -9.26 6.78
C ILE A 243 8.64 -9.95 7.02
N GLY A 244 8.64 -11.28 7.19
CA GLY A 244 9.84 -12.08 7.44
C GLY A 244 10.76 -12.19 6.23
N GLU A 245 11.53 -13.26 6.18
CA GLU A 245 12.44 -13.54 5.07
C GLU A 245 11.68 -13.75 3.74
N GLY A 246 12.23 -13.24 2.64
CA GLY A 246 11.63 -13.34 1.31
C GLY A 246 10.57 -12.28 0.97
N SER A 247 10.29 -11.34 1.87
CA SER A 247 9.37 -10.23 1.62
C SER A 247 10.02 -8.89 1.94
N ASP A 248 9.93 -7.94 1.01
CA ASP A 248 10.36 -6.55 1.18
C ASP A 248 9.22 -5.74 1.83
N GLY A 249 8.81 -6.16 3.03
CA GLY A 249 7.71 -5.60 3.79
C GLY A 249 6.35 -6.26 3.52
N LEU A 250 5.32 -5.79 4.22
CA LEU A 250 4.01 -6.46 4.20
C LEU A 250 3.34 -6.28 2.83
N ALA A 251 3.26 -7.37 2.08
CA ALA A 251 2.79 -7.39 0.69
C ALA A 251 3.54 -6.43 -0.26
N ALA A 252 4.72 -5.92 0.16
CA ALA A 252 5.58 -4.99 -0.58
C ALA A 252 4.87 -3.73 -1.15
N VAL A 253 3.76 -3.31 -0.53
CA VAL A 253 2.97 -2.13 -0.94
C VAL A 253 2.87 -1.10 0.19
N TYR A 254 3.03 0.18 -0.17
CA TYR A 254 3.15 1.30 0.74
C TYR A 254 2.09 1.31 1.86
N PRO A 255 0.77 1.22 1.59
CA PRO A 255 -0.22 1.35 2.65
C PRO A 255 -0.14 0.22 3.67
N ALA A 256 0.12 -1.02 3.23
CA ALA A 256 0.24 -2.18 4.11
C ALA A 256 1.51 -2.07 4.96
N MET A 257 2.63 -1.66 4.35
CA MET A 257 3.90 -1.48 5.06
C MET A 257 3.83 -0.37 6.11
N LEU A 258 3.27 0.80 5.77
CA LEU A 258 3.12 1.90 6.73
C LEU A 258 2.19 1.52 7.89
N ASN A 259 1.03 0.94 7.58
CA ASN A 259 0.10 0.46 8.60
C ASN A 259 0.74 -0.62 9.48
N CYS A 260 1.55 -1.51 8.90
CA CYS A 260 2.31 -2.52 9.63
C CYS A 260 3.29 -1.88 10.63
N MET A 261 4.05 -0.86 10.22
CA MET A 261 4.95 -0.13 11.12
C MET A 261 4.17 0.53 12.28
N ILE A 262 3.04 1.19 11.99
CA ILE A 262 2.18 1.79 13.02
C ILE A 262 1.68 0.71 13.99
N ALA A 263 1.15 -0.40 13.48
CA ALA A 263 0.65 -1.50 14.29
C ALA A 263 1.75 -2.14 15.17
N LEU A 264 2.97 -2.32 14.65
CA LEU A 264 4.11 -2.81 15.45
C LEU A 264 4.47 -1.83 16.58
N ARG A 265 4.50 -0.51 16.32
CA ARG A 265 4.73 0.50 17.39
C ARG A 265 3.65 0.43 18.47
N VAL A 266 2.39 0.24 18.06
CA VAL A 266 1.24 0.10 18.97
C VAL A 266 1.35 -1.15 19.84
N LEU A 267 1.86 -2.24 19.29
CA LEU A 267 2.14 -3.49 20.02
C LEU A 267 3.39 -3.42 20.91
N GLY A 268 4.12 -2.30 20.90
CA GLY A 268 5.28 -2.08 21.76
C GLY A 268 6.63 -2.43 21.14
N TYR A 269 6.69 -2.71 19.83
CA TYR A 269 7.95 -2.92 19.13
C TYR A 269 8.74 -1.61 19.06
N THR A 270 9.98 -1.62 19.54
CA THR A 270 10.88 -0.47 19.49
C THR A 270 11.78 -0.53 18.25
N LYS A 271 12.45 0.59 17.91
CA LYS A 271 13.44 0.63 16.82
C LYS A 271 14.60 -0.37 16.98
N LYS A 272 14.88 -0.81 18.21
CA LYS A 272 15.92 -1.82 18.49
C LYS A 272 15.44 -3.24 18.25
N ASN A 273 14.12 -3.45 18.12
CA ASN A 273 13.58 -4.76 17.79
C ASN A 273 13.93 -5.09 16.33
N PRO A 274 14.54 -6.26 16.05
CA PRO A 274 14.99 -6.62 14.71
C PRO A 274 13.85 -6.69 13.68
N THR A 275 12.66 -7.11 14.10
CA THR A 275 11.46 -7.15 13.25
C THR A 275 11.03 -5.75 12.82
N TYR A 276 11.02 -4.79 13.74
CA TYR A 276 10.69 -3.40 13.40
C TYR A 276 11.78 -2.75 12.55
N ALA A 277 13.05 -2.98 12.89
CA ALA A 277 14.18 -2.46 12.12
C ALA A 277 14.18 -2.99 10.68
N LYS A 278 13.83 -4.27 10.47
CA LYS A 278 13.59 -4.83 9.14
C LYS A 278 12.44 -4.11 8.43
N ALA A 279 11.28 -3.98 9.08
CA ALA A 279 10.12 -3.31 8.46
C ALA A 279 10.41 -1.86 8.06
N GLU A 280 11.16 -1.12 8.89
CA GLU A 280 11.60 0.25 8.60
C GLU A 280 12.60 0.29 7.43
N LYS A 281 13.54 -0.66 7.38
CA LYS A 281 14.48 -0.80 6.25
C LYS A 281 13.76 -1.12 4.94
N ASP A 282 12.82 -2.05 4.95
CA ASP A 282 12.05 -2.44 3.78
C ASP A 282 11.21 -1.26 3.28
N PHE A 283 10.56 -0.52 4.20
CA PHE A 283 9.81 0.69 3.86
C PHE A 283 10.69 1.77 3.26
N ALA A 284 11.91 1.97 3.79
CA ALA A 284 12.88 2.89 3.20
C ALA A 284 13.32 2.48 1.78
N GLY A 285 13.14 1.20 1.39
CA GLY A 285 13.35 0.75 0.01
C GLY A 285 12.40 1.39 -1.02
N LEU A 286 11.27 1.96 -0.58
CA LEU A 286 10.35 2.72 -1.43
C LEU A 286 10.82 4.16 -1.70
N PHE A 287 11.88 4.61 -1.02
CA PHE A 287 12.36 5.97 -1.14
C PHE A 287 13.13 6.15 -2.45
N LEU A 288 12.77 7.21 -3.18
CA LEU A 288 13.49 7.62 -4.37
C LEU A 288 14.19 8.95 -4.07
N ASP A 289 15.51 8.83 -3.89
CA ASP A 289 16.43 9.93 -3.60
C ASP A 289 16.95 10.54 -4.91
N ASP A 290 16.09 11.33 -5.57
CA ASP A 290 16.48 12.15 -6.70
C ASP A 290 17.05 13.49 -6.20
N PRO A 291 18.20 13.97 -6.74
CA PRO A 291 18.75 15.28 -6.39
C PRO A 291 17.75 16.43 -6.47
N GLU A 292 16.81 16.37 -7.41
CA GLU A 292 15.85 17.43 -7.67
C GLU A 292 14.52 17.27 -6.91
N ASP A 293 14.09 16.03 -6.64
CA ASP A 293 12.75 15.75 -6.07
C ASP A 293 12.66 14.40 -5.34
N PHE A 294 12.75 14.42 -4.02
CA PHE A 294 12.50 13.23 -3.21
C PHE A 294 11.05 12.77 -3.30
N ARG A 295 10.83 11.47 -3.48
CA ARG A 295 9.49 10.90 -3.54
C ARG A 295 9.47 9.47 -3.03
N LEU A 296 8.27 8.97 -2.72
CA LEU A 296 8.06 7.59 -2.34
C LEU A 296 7.29 6.89 -3.45
N GLN A 297 7.67 5.65 -3.75
CA GLN A 297 6.94 4.79 -4.68
C GLN A 297 5.88 3.97 -3.92
N PRO A 298 4.74 3.66 -4.54
CA PRO A 298 3.70 2.84 -3.90
C PRO A 298 4.13 1.36 -3.77
N CYS A 299 4.94 0.88 -4.72
CA CYS A 299 5.63 -0.41 -4.76
C CYS A 299 6.70 -0.33 -5.87
N LEU A 300 7.44 -1.42 -6.12
CA LEU A 300 8.47 -1.50 -7.16
C LEU A 300 8.06 -2.55 -8.19
N SER A 301 8.27 -2.30 -9.49
CA SER A 301 7.76 -3.12 -10.61
C SER A 301 8.80 -3.96 -11.38
N PRO A 302 9.89 -4.47 -10.76
CA PRO A 302 11.02 -5.01 -11.51
C PRO A 302 10.70 -6.29 -12.29
N VAL A 303 9.81 -7.17 -11.79
CA VAL A 303 9.46 -8.41 -12.50
C VAL A 303 8.65 -8.09 -13.74
N TRP A 304 7.58 -7.32 -13.56
CA TRP A 304 6.73 -6.84 -14.65
C TRP A 304 7.54 -6.11 -15.73
N ASP A 305 8.34 -5.13 -15.32
CA ASP A 305 9.14 -4.30 -16.25
C ASP A 305 10.15 -5.13 -17.02
N THR A 306 10.74 -6.14 -16.38
CA THR A 306 11.69 -7.04 -17.03
C THR A 306 11.00 -7.93 -18.03
N ALA A 307 9.87 -8.54 -17.67
CA ALA A 307 9.11 -9.41 -18.55
C ALA A 307 8.64 -8.66 -19.80
N ILE A 308 8.00 -7.50 -19.63
CA ILE A 308 7.51 -6.70 -20.77
C ILE A 308 8.64 -6.15 -21.65
N THR A 309 9.79 -5.82 -21.05
CA THR A 309 10.96 -5.35 -21.81
C THR A 309 11.59 -6.47 -22.64
N ILE A 310 11.70 -7.69 -22.10
CA ILE A 310 12.15 -8.87 -22.85
C ILE A 310 11.23 -9.11 -24.05
N ILE A 311 9.91 -9.14 -23.83
CA ILE A 311 8.92 -9.34 -24.90
C ILE A 311 9.08 -8.26 -25.97
N SER A 312 9.14 -6.99 -25.57
CA SER A 312 9.26 -5.86 -26.49
C SER A 312 10.55 -5.90 -27.32
N LEU A 313 11.68 -6.26 -26.71
CA LEU A 313 12.96 -6.38 -27.39
C LEU A 313 12.96 -7.56 -28.37
N ALA A 314 12.48 -8.73 -27.95
CA ALA A 314 12.41 -9.92 -28.80
C ALA A 314 11.48 -9.72 -30.01
N GLU A 315 10.25 -9.24 -29.78
CA GLU A 315 9.25 -8.99 -30.83
C GLU A 315 9.69 -7.87 -31.80
N SER A 316 10.53 -6.94 -31.35
CA SER A 316 11.11 -5.92 -32.22
C SER A 316 12.32 -6.39 -33.03
N GLY A 317 12.74 -7.65 -32.89
CA GLY A 317 13.79 -8.30 -33.70
C GLY A 317 15.16 -8.41 -33.03
N VAL A 318 15.30 -8.18 -31.72
CA VAL A 318 16.54 -8.51 -31.00
C VAL A 318 16.67 -10.03 -30.91
N ALA A 319 17.85 -10.56 -31.24
CA ALA A 319 18.10 -12.00 -31.23
C ALA A 319 17.81 -12.62 -29.85
N PRO A 320 17.12 -13.77 -29.76
CA PRO A 320 16.85 -14.48 -28.50
C PRO A 320 18.11 -14.81 -27.68
N GLU A 321 19.26 -14.96 -28.34
CA GLU A 321 20.56 -15.26 -27.74
C GLU A 321 21.31 -14.01 -27.27
N HIS A 322 20.73 -12.82 -27.46
CA HIS A 322 21.36 -11.56 -27.08
C HIS A 322 21.72 -11.56 -25.58
N PRO A 323 22.96 -11.21 -25.19
CA PRO A 323 23.43 -11.35 -23.81
C PRO A 323 22.54 -10.64 -22.77
N ALA A 324 21.97 -9.48 -23.11
CA ALA A 324 21.05 -8.76 -22.24
C ALA A 324 19.77 -9.57 -21.96
N LEU A 325 19.18 -10.22 -22.97
CA LEU A 325 17.96 -11.01 -22.80
C LEU A 325 18.24 -12.29 -22.00
N GLN A 326 19.38 -12.94 -22.24
CA GLN A 326 19.79 -14.12 -21.49
C GLN A 326 19.96 -13.80 -19.99
N LYS A 327 20.65 -12.69 -19.68
CA LYS A 327 20.85 -12.24 -18.30
C LYS A 327 19.54 -11.88 -17.60
N ALA A 328 18.62 -11.24 -18.31
CA ALA A 328 17.29 -10.90 -17.79
C ALA A 328 16.42 -12.14 -17.55
N ALA A 329 16.51 -13.13 -18.45
CA ALA A 329 15.84 -14.41 -18.27
C ALA A 329 16.39 -15.18 -17.05
N ASP A 330 17.71 -15.23 -16.87
CA ASP A 330 18.33 -15.85 -15.70
C ASP A 330 17.88 -15.15 -14.40
N TRP A 331 17.78 -13.82 -14.42
CA TRP A 331 17.26 -13.03 -13.30
C TRP A 331 15.80 -13.39 -12.98
N LEU A 332 14.92 -13.44 -13.98
CA LEU A 332 13.52 -13.84 -13.80
C LEU A 332 13.41 -15.27 -13.27
N ILE A 333 14.18 -16.22 -13.80
CA ILE A 333 14.21 -17.60 -13.30
C ILE A 333 14.58 -17.62 -11.80
N GLY A 334 15.53 -16.79 -11.39
CA GLY A 334 15.93 -16.64 -9.98
C GLY A 334 14.85 -16.01 -9.07
N LYS A 335 13.82 -15.39 -9.64
CA LYS A 335 12.69 -14.78 -8.92
C LYS A 335 11.47 -15.68 -8.75
N GLU A 336 11.53 -16.92 -9.24
CA GLU A 336 10.44 -17.87 -9.06
C GLU A 336 10.14 -18.13 -7.57
N VAL A 337 8.89 -17.92 -7.16
CA VAL A 337 8.43 -18.18 -5.80
C VAL A 337 8.18 -19.68 -5.63
N ARG A 338 8.94 -20.33 -4.75
CA ARG A 338 8.84 -21.78 -4.50
C ARG A 338 8.19 -22.15 -3.17
N ILE A 339 7.55 -21.19 -2.51
CA ILE A 339 6.83 -21.41 -1.26
C ILE A 339 5.32 -21.30 -1.46
N ARG A 340 4.56 -21.97 -0.60
CA ARG A 340 3.10 -21.86 -0.56
C ARG A 340 2.71 -20.61 0.24
N GLY A 341 2.40 -19.53 -0.48
CA GLY A 341 1.92 -18.29 0.09
C GLY A 341 0.46 -18.35 0.56
N ASP A 342 -0.15 -17.19 0.77
CA ASP A 342 -1.54 -17.11 1.26
C ASP A 342 -2.56 -17.74 0.30
N TRP A 343 -2.25 -17.79 -1.00
CA TRP A 343 -3.10 -18.41 -2.02
C TRP A 343 -3.41 -19.88 -1.70
N ALA A 344 -2.51 -20.58 -1.01
CA ALA A 344 -2.65 -21.99 -0.67
C ALA A 344 -3.84 -22.28 0.27
N VAL A 345 -4.40 -21.24 0.91
CA VAL A 345 -5.57 -21.36 1.77
C VAL A 345 -6.85 -21.67 0.98
N ASN A 346 -6.96 -21.11 -0.22
CA ASN A 346 -8.14 -21.26 -1.10
C ASN A 346 -7.85 -22.14 -2.31
N ASN A 347 -6.59 -22.26 -2.72
CA ASN A 347 -6.15 -23.11 -3.81
C ASN A 347 -5.27 -24.25 -3.26
N PRO A 348 -5.74 -25.50 -3.24
CA PRO A 348 -5.01 -26.62 -2.65
C PRO A 348 -3.85 -27.13 -3.52
N TYR A 349 -3.66 -26.62 -4.74
CA TYR A 349 -2.66 -27.11 -5.70
C TYR A 349 -1.29 -27.35 -5.05
N PRO A 350 -0.68 -28.55 -5.21
CA PRO A 350 0.43 -29.01 -4.38
C PRO A 350 1.72 -28.22 -4.60
N GLU A 351 2.00 -27.85 -5.84
CA GLU A 351 3.30 -27.34 -6.26
C GLU A 351 3.31 -25.80 -6.30
N ALA A 352 4.25 -25.20 -5.56
CA ALA A 352 4.40 -23.75 -5.52
C ALA A 352 5.30 -23.26 -6.66
N SER A 353 4.81 -22.23 -7.34
CA SER A 353 5.48 -21.50 -8.41
C SER A 353 4.81 -20.12 -8.55
N GLY A 354 5.23 -19.37 -9.55
CA GLY A 354 4.73 -18.04 -9.84
C GLY A 354 5.73 -16.95 -9.52
N TRP A 355 5.41 -15.75 -9.95
CA TRP A 355 6.19 -14.54 -9.74
C TRP A 355 5.31 -13.48 -9.11
N ALA A 356 5.93 -12.62 -8.31
CA ALA A 356 5.28 -11.42 -7.80
C ALA A 356 5.71 -10.23 -8.65
N PHE A 357 4.93 -9.16 -8.61
CA PHE A 357 5.27 -7.86 -9.19
C PHE A 357 6.61 -7.28 -8.69
N GLU A 358 6.87 -7.38 -7.38
CA GLU A 358 8.01 -6.75 -6.71
C GLU A 358 9.30 -7.59 -6.72
N TYR A 359 10.39 -7.06 -6.12
CA TYR A 359 11.64 -7.81 -5.97
C TYR A 359 11.50 -9.07 -5.14
N ASN A 360 10.93 -8.96 -3.94
CA ASN A 360 10.72 -10.09 -3.03
C ASN A 360 9.35 -9.95 -2.36
N ASN A 361 8.42 -10.85 -2.73
CA ASN A 361 7.07 -10.87 -2.15
C ASN A 361 6.51 -12.31 -2.12
N VAL A 362 7.25 -13.21 -1.46
CA VAL A 362 7.04 -14.67 -1.55
C VAL A 362 5.66 -15.19 -1.13
N TYR A 363 4.88 -14.42 -0.37
CA TYR A 363 3.52 -14.81 0.03
C TYR A 363 2.45 -14.46 -1.02
N TYR A 364 2.78 -13.60 -1.99
CA TYR A 364 1.84 -13.03 -2.95
C TYR A 364 2.38 -13.04 -4.39
N PRO A 365 2.76 -14.22 -4.95
CA PRO A 365 2.85 -14.32 -6.40
C PRO A 365 1.46 -14.10 -7.02
N ASP A 366 1.43 -13.47 -8.18
CA ASP A 366 0.21 -13.11 -8.91
C ASP A 366 0.18 -13.74 -10.31
N THR A 367 -1.01 -13.81 -10.87
CA THR A 367 -1.28 -14.57 -12.11
C THR A 367 -0.81 -13.85 -13.35
N ASP A 368 -0.83 -12.52 -13.37
CA ASP A 368 -0.47 -11.71 -14.52
C ASP A 368 1.05 -11.57 -14.68
N ASP A 369 1.81 -11.32 -13.61
CA ASP A 369 3.27 -11.39 -13.64
C ASP A 369 3.74 -12.79 -14.04
N THR A 370 3.11 -13.83 -13.48
CA THR A 370 3.45 -15.23 -13.84
C THR A 370 3.23 -15.50 -15.34
N ALA A 371 2.11 -15.05 -15.91
CA ALA A 371 1.86 -15.20 -17.34
C ALA A 371 2.87 -14.40 -18.19
N MET A 372 3.14 -13.15 -17.82
CA MET A 372 4.09 -12.28 -18.53
C MET A 372 5.51 -12.84 -18.50
N VAL A 373 5.95 -13.37 -17.35
CA VAL A 373 7.26 -14.02 -17.22
C VAL A 373 7.34 -15.26 -18.11
N LEU A 374 6.31 -16.11 -18.13
CA LEU A 374 6.28 -17.27 -19.02
C LEU A 374 6.32 -16.89 -20.50
N MET A 375 5.60 -15.83 -20.89
CA MET A 375 5.65 -15.30 -22.25
C MET A 375 7.05 -14.76 -22.60
N ALA A 376 7.68 -14.01 -21.69
CA ALA A 376 9.02 -13.49 -21.86
C ALA A 376 10.07 -14.60 -22.00
N LEU A 377 10.05 -15.58 -21.09
CA LEU A 377 10.98 -16.71 -21.09
C LEU A 377 10.82 -17.62 -22.31
N ARG A 378 9.64 -17.61 -22.96
CA ARG A 378 9.41 -18.37 -24.20
C ARG A 378 10.11 -17.75 -25.40
N LEU A 379 10.30 -16.43 -25.39
CA LEU A 379 10.93 -15.67 -26.48
C LEU A 379 12.45 -15.66 -26.38
N VAL A 380 12.99 -15.85 -25.18
CA VAL A 380 14.42 -16.06 -24.95
C VAL A 380 14.72 -17.55 -25.18
N GLN A 381 15.85 -17.90 -25.81
CA GLN A 381 16.31 -19.30 -25.88
C GLN A 381 17.37 -19.53 -24.80
N PRO A 382 17.02 -19.90 -23.55
CA PRO A 382 17.99 -19.95 -22.47
C PRO A 382 18.92 -21.16 -22.66
N ARG A 383 20.15 -21.03 -22.18
CA ARG A 383 21.21 -22.02 -22.36
C ARG A 383 20.87 -23.42 -21.82
N HIS A 384 19.93 -23.52 -20.86
CA HIS A 384 19.52 -24.78 -20.22
C HIS A 384 18.04 -25.12 -20.51
N ARG A 385 17.76 -25.69 -21.69
CA ARG A 385 16.38 -25.99 -22.14
C ARG A 385 15.61 -26.99 -21.25
N GLN A 386 16.29 -27.96 -20.63
CA GLN A 386 15.61 -28.99 -19.81
C GLN A 386 15.06 -28.41 -18.50
N SER A 387 15.85 -27.63 -17.77
CA SER A 387 15.41 -26.95 -16.54
C SER A 387 14.29 -25.95 -16.82
N LEU A 388 14.31 -25.29 -17.99
CA LEU A 388 13.25 -24.40 -18.41
C LEU A 388 11.92 -25.15 -18.64
N ASN A 389 11.94 -26.33 -19.27
CA ASN A 389 10.72 -27.11 -19.49
C ASN A 389 10.06 -27.55 -18.17
N GLU A 390 10.87 -27.90 -17.17
CA GLU A 390 10.36 -28.23 -15.83
C GLU A 390 9.75 -27.01 -15.13
N LEU A 391 10.40 -25.84 -15.26
CA LEU A 391 9.86 -24.57 -14.78
C LEU A 391 8.53 -24.24 -15.45
N PHE A 392 8.44 -24.31 -16.79
CA PHE A 392 7.19 -24.06 -17.50
C PHE A 392 6.08 -25.02 -17.08
N ARG A 393 6.37 -26.31 -16.95
CA ARG A 393 5.36 -27.30 -16.52
C ARG A 393 4.79 -26.95 -15.15
N ARG A 394 5.67 -26.64 -14.20
CA ARG A 394 5.30 -26.29 -12.83
C ARG A 394 4.53 -24.96 -12.78
N ALA A 395 5.08 -23.91 -13.37
CA ALA A 395 4.49 -22.57 -13.36
C ALA A 395 3.15 -22.52 -14.09
N LEU A 396 3.03 -23.23 -15.21
CA LEU A 396 1.76 -23.33 -15.93
C LEU A 396 0.73 -24.14 -15.13
N GLY A 397 1.15 -25.23 -14.47
CA GLY A 397 0.29 -25.99 -13.57
C GLY A 397 -0.23 -25.13 -12.41
N TRP A 398 0.66 -24.32 -11.81
CA TRP A 398 0.28 -23.32 -10.82
C TRP A 398 -0.70 -22.31 -11.41
N GLN A 399 -0.39 -21.66 -12.54
CA GLN A 399 -1.24 -20.66 -13.19
C GLN A 399 -2.65 -21.18 -13.50
N LEU A 400 -2.75 -22.38 -14.10
CA LEU A 400 -4.03 -23.00 -14.46
C LEU A 400 -4.88 -23.33 -13.23
N SER A 401 -4.26 -23.56 -12.08
CA SER A 401 -4.99 -23.82 -10.83
C SER A 401 -5.70 -22.58 -10.26
N PHE A 402 -5.41 -21.37 -10.77
CA PHE A 402 -6.07 -20.13 -10.37
C PHE A 402 -7.30 -19.78 -11.23
N GLN A 403 -7.67 -20.65 -12.17
CA GLN A 403 -8.89 -20.45 -12.95
C GLN A 403 -10.12 -20.37 -12.01
N CYS A 404 -10.89 -19.29 -12.16
CA CYS A 404 -12.17 -19.10 -11.48
C CYS A 404 -13.30 -19.79 -12.26
N ASP A 405 -14.46 -19.93 -11.64
CA ASP A 405 -15.63 -20.62 -12.22
C ASP A 405 -16.34 -19.84 -13.35
N ASP A 406 -16.07 -18.53 -13.47
CA ASP A 406 -16.68 -17.62 -14.45
C ASP A 406 -15.96 -17.61 -15.81
#